data_AF-A0A931KBN6-F1
#
_entry.id   AF-A0A931KBN6-F1
#
_cell.length_a   1.000
_cell.length_b   1.000
_cell.length_c   1.000
_cell.angle_alpha   90.00
_cell.angle_beta   90.00
_cell.angle_gamma   90.00
#
_symmetry.space_group_name_H-M   'P 1'
#
loop_
_entity.id
_entity.type
_entity.pdbx_description
1 polymer ?
#
loop_
_entity_poly.entity_id
_entity_poly.type
_entity_poly.pdbx_seq_one_letter_code
_entity_poly.pdbx_strand_id
1 'polypeptide(L)'
;MTTSDVVRFCVSTEEKRKRPGIFVVNLLVWLWLGFLVFATLGSILILYGIIWVFRVMFAEFNVRRIQALGTAVSEKQFPEVTNALRDVCDYLGVEEEPRVIVLNDSQLNAFAMSFAKRRVVVLLSETLEGIVKSPSELRFIIGHEIGHHLLDFSRRGHFEIYKSASYKAAREMTCDNIGHYVSGDIEKSKRLIRRLAVGHVLESRLDEEYLIEESDYLYSGISGWLLKNYFTYPAVGKRLLNLMEFDERMRRMRVVEGEAEADELEVVG
;
A
#
# COMPACT_ATOMS: atom_id res chain seq x y z
N MET A 1 -3.80 7.00 18.91
CA MET A 1 -4.56 6.18 17.92
C MET A 1 -3.97 4.78 17.88
N THR A 2 -4.79 3.72 17.78
CA THR A 2 -4.26 2.36 17.53
C THR A 2 -3.89 2.19 16.05
N THR A 3 -3.06 1.20 15.69
CA THR A 3 -2.75 0.84 14.29
C THR A 3 -4.02 0.65 13.45
N SER A 4 -5.05 0.03 14.04
CA SER A 4 -6.33 -0.17 13.35
C SER A 4 -7.06 1.14 13.07
N ASP A 5 -6.91 2.15 13.92
CA ASP A 5 -7.54 3.46 13.73
C ASP A 5 -6.84 4.24 12.62
N VAL A 6 -5.49 4.19 12.59
CA VAL A 6 -4.68 4.79 11.53
C VAL A 6 -5.08 4.21 10.17
N VAL A 7 -5.10 2.89 10.06
CA VAL A 7 -5.47 2.22 8.80
C VAL A 7 -6.88 2.59 8.39
N ARG A 8 -7.85 2.60 9.33
CA ARG A 8 -9.24 2.97 9.05
C ARG A 8 -9.37 4.42 8.58
N PHE A 9 -8.59 5.32 9.17
CA PHE A 9 -8.52 6.72 8.79
C PHE A 9 -7.94 6.90 7.39
N CYS A 10 -6.94 6.12 7.01
CA CYS A 10 -6.27 6.22 5.71
C CYS A 10 -7.04 5.57 4.54
N VAL A 11 -8.09 4.78 4.80
CA VAL A 11 -8.85 4.13 3.72
C VAL A 11 -9.37 5.14 2.70
N SER A 12 -9.04 4.91 1.42
CA SER A 12 -9.48 5.73 0.28
C SER A 12 -11.00 5.69 0.11
N THR A 13 -11.57 6.75 -0.46
CA THR A 13 -13.01 6.85 -0.75
C THR A 13 -13.45 5.74 -1.71
N GLU A 14 -12.64 5.45 -2.71
CA GLU A 14 -12.83 4.36 -3.68
C GLU A 14 -12.84 2.98 -3.02
N GLU A 15 -11.92 2.72 -2.08
CA GLU A 15 -11.90 1.45 -1.36
C GLU A 15 -13.13 1.29 -0.46
N LYS A 16 -13.51 2.36 0.26
CA LYS A 16 -14.75 2.37 1.09
C LYS A 16 -15.98 2.04 0.26
N ARG A 17 -16.10 2.60 -0.95
CA ARG A 17 -17.25 2.36 -1.84
C ARG A 17 -17.32 0.92 -2.33
N LYS A 18 -16.18 0.29 -2.64
CA LYS A 18 -16.14 -1.08 -3.19
C LYS A 18 -16.22 -2.17 -2.12
N ARG A 19 -15.85 -1.85 -0.89
CA ARG A 19 -15.71 -2.80 0.22
C ARG A 19 -16.97 -3.65 0.51
N PRO A 20 -18.21 -3.11 0.51
CA PRO A 20 -19.39 -3.94 0.76
C PRO A 20 -19.57 -5.06 -0.27
N GLY A 21 -19.32 -4.78 -1.56
CA GLY A 21 -19.39 -5.78 -2.62
C GLY A 21 -18.33 -6.87 -2.45
N ILE A 22 -17.10 -6.49 -2.10
CA ILE A 22 -16.02 -7.44 -1.81
C ILE A 22 -16.35 -8.32 -0.59
N PHE A 23 -16.97 -7.74 0.44
CA PHE A 23 -17.41 -8.50 1.61
C PHE A 23 -18.43 -9.57 1.23
N VAL A 24 -19.46 -9.23 0.45
CA VAL A 24 -20.49 -10.19 0.00
C VAL A 24 -19.88 -11.31 -0.84
N VAL A 25 -19.01 -10.98 -1.80
CA VAL A 25 -18.35 -12.00 -2.63
C VAL A 25 -17.49 -12.94 -1.77
N ASN A 26 -16.71 -12.40 -0.83
CA ASN A 26 -15.90 -13.24 0.05
C ASN A 26 -16.75 -14.09 1.01
N LEU A 27 -17.88 -13.57 1.50
CA LEU A 27 -18.83 -14.35 2.27
C LEU A 27 -19.33 -15.57 1.48
N LEU A 28 -19.70 -15.37 0.20
CA LEU A 28 -20.09 -16.47 -0.69
C LEU A 28 -18.94 -17.46 -0.92
N VAL A 29 -17.71 -16.98 -1.09
CA VAL A 29 -16.51 -17.83 -1.21
C VAL A 29 -16.32 -18.68 0.06
N TRP A 30 -16.44 -18.10 1.25
CA TRP A 30 -16.33 -18.82 2.52
C TRP A 30 -17.43 -19.86 2.70
N LEU A 31 -18.68 -19.51 2.36
CA LEU A 31 -19.80 -20.46 2.38
C LEU A 31 -19.57 -21.63 1.40
N TRP A 32 -19.07 -21.34 0.21
CA TRP A 32 -18.73 -22.38 -0.78
C TRP A 32 -17.58 -23.28 -0.31
N LEU A 33 -16.53 -22.71 0.28
CA LEU A 33 -15.44 -23.48 0.88
C LEU A 33 -15.94 -24.37 2.04
N GLY A 34 -16.81 -23.83 2.90
CA GLY A 34 -17.45 -24.59 3.98
C GLY A 34 -18.30 -25.75 3.44
N PHE A 35 -19.07 -25.52 2.38
CA PHE A 35 -19.81 -26.55 1.67
C PHE A 35 -18.88 -27.65 1.11
N LEU A 36 -17.75 -27.28 0.48
CA LEU A 36 -16.78 -28.26 -0.04
C LEU A 36 -16.17 -29.12 1.06
N VAL A 37 -15.84 -28.52 2.21
CA VAL A 37 -15.33 -29.28 3.37
C VAL A 37 -16.38 -30.28 3.84
N PHE A 38 -17.64 -29.85 3.96
CA PHE A 38 -18.74 -30.74 4.36
C PHE A 38 -19.00 -31.85 3.34
N ALA A 39 -19.13 -31.51 2.06
CA ALA A 39 -19.42 -32.45 0.98
C ALA A 39 -18.33 -33.52 0.78
N THR A 40 -17.08 -33.19 1.13
CA THR A 40 -15.92 -34.11 1.01
C THR A 40 -15.59 -34.81 2.32
N LEU A 41 -16.41 -34.66 3.38
CA LEU A 41 -16.14 -35.15 4.73
C LEU A 41 -14.74 -34.75 5.24
N GLY A 42 -14.29 -33.55 4.88
CA GLY A 42 -12.99 -33.00 5.28
C GLY A 42 -11.78 -33.50 4.50
N SER A 43 -11.92 -34.47 3.59
CA SER A 43 -10.76 -34.99 2.81
C SER A 43 -10.07 -33.91 1.97
N ILE A 44 -10.80 -32.89 1.51
CA ILE A 44 -10.24 -31.73 0.80
C ILE A 44 -9.19 -30.95 1.63
N LEU A 45 -9.25 -31.03 2.96
CA LEU A 45 -8.29 -30.37 3.84
C LEU A 45 -6.90 -31.02 3.76
N ILE A 46 -6.81 -32.30 3.42
CA ILE A 46 -5.53 -32.99 3.20
C ILE A 46 -4.83 -32.39 1.97
N LEU A 47 -5.57 -32.24 0.86
CA LEU A 47 -5.05 -31.58 -0.34
C LEU A 47 -4.65 -30.13 -0.05
N TYR A 48 -5.48 -29.39 0.69
CA TYR A 48 -5.14 -28.04 1.14
C TYR A 48 -3.85 -28.01 1.96
N GLY A 49 -3.67 -28.95 2.91
CA GLY A 49 -2.46 -29.07 3.71
C GLY A 49 -1.21 -29.31 2.87
N ILE A 50 -1.30 -30.19 1.88
CA ILE A 50 -0.20 -30.44 0.92
C ILE A 50 0.13 -29.16 0.13
N ILE A 51 -0.88 -28.50 -0.44
CA ILE A 51 -0.71 -27.24 -1.17
C ILE A 51 -0.10 -26.16 -0.26
N TRP A 52 -0.51 -26.11 1.01
CA TRP A 52 0.02 -25.17 1.99
C TRP A 52 1.51 -25.39 2.24
N VAL A 53 1.95 -26.63 2.43
CA VAL A 53 3.39 -26.97 2.59
C VAL A 53 4.18 -26.51 1.37
N PHE A 54 3.74 -26.86 0.15
CA PHE A 54 4.41 -26.41 -1.08
C PHE A 54 4.44 -24.88 -1.20
N ARG A 55 3.37 -24.19 -0.81
CA ARG A 55 3.32 -22.71 -0.82
C ARG A 55 4.30 -22.08 0.16
N VAL A 56 4.50 -22.68 1.34
CA VAL A 56 5.49 -22.23 2.32
C VAL A 56 6.91 -22.47 1.81
N MET A 57 7.20 -23.66 1.28
CA MET A 57 8.51 -23.94 0.69
C MET A 57 8.84 -22.98 -0.47
N PHE A 58 7.87 -22.76 -1.37
CA PHE A 58 8.02 -21.82 -2.48
C PHE A 58 8.14 -20.35 -2.01
N ALA A 59 7.57 -20.01 -0.84
CA ALA A 59 7.78 -18.71 -0.20
C ALA A 59 9.25 -18.47 0.12
N GLU A 60 9.81 -19.39 0.91
CA GLU A 60 11.18 -19.33 1.38
C GLU A 60 12.15 -19.30 0.20
N PHE A 61 11.92 -20.15 -0.81
CA PHE A 61 12.73 -20.15 -2.03
C PHE A 61 12.69 -18.81 -2.76
N ASN A 62 11.51 -18.21 -2.95
CA ASN A 62 11.38 -16.92 -3.63
C ASN A 62 12.07 -15.80 -2.86
N VAL A 63 11.93 -15.75 -1.53
CA VAL A 63 12.61 -14.75 -0.69
C VAL A 63 14.12 -14.87 -0.82
N ARG A 64 14.66 -16.09 -0.74
CA ARG A 64 16.09 -16.35 -0.92
C ARG A 64 16.56 -15.99 -2.34
N ARG A 65 15.76 -16.28 -3.36
CA ARG A 65 16.06 -15.91 -4.75
C ARG A 65 16.14 -14.39 -4.91
N ILE A 66 15.18 -13.65 -4.37
CA ILE A 66 15.18 -12.18 -4.40
C ILE A 66 16.41 -11.63 -3.66
N GLN A 67 16.76 -12.19 -2.50
CA GLN A 67 17.97 -11.82 -1.78
C GLN A 67 19.25 -12.11 -2.55
N ALA A 68 19.30 -13.20 -3.32
CA ALA A 68 20.45 -13.53 -4.16
C ALA A 68 20.61 -12.56 -5.35
N LEU A 69 19.53 -11.91 -5.79
CA LEU A 69 19.52 -10.96 -6.90
C LEU A 69 19.72 -9.50 -6.44
N GLY A 70 19.62 -9.22 -5.15
CA GLY A 70 19.72 -7.88 -4.60
C GLY A 70 20.57 -7.81 -3.35
N THR A 71 20.39 -6.72 -2.59
CA THR A 71 21.10 -6.49 -1.34
C THR A 71 20.09 -6.25 -0.23
N ALA A 72 20.20 -7.00 0.87
CA ALA A 72 19.37 -6.78 2.04
C ALA A 72 19.79 -5.46 2.72
N VAL A 73 18.79 -4.68 3.14
CA VAL A 73 19.00 -3.48 3.96
C VAL A 73 19.41 -3.90 5.37
N SER A 74 20.35 -3.17 5.95
CA SER A 74 20.78 -3.30 7.34
C SER A 74 21.37 -1.99 7.84
N GLU A 75 21.67 -1.89 9.13
CA GLU A 75 22.38 -0.72 9.67
C GLU A 75 23.75 -0.47 8.99
N LYS A 76 24.36 -1.52 8.41
CA LYS A 76 25.61 -1.42 7.66
C LYS A 76 25.39 -1.11 6.18
N GLN A 77 24.19 -1.34 5.65
CA GLN A 77 23.84 -1.23 4.23
C GLN A 77 22.52 -0.48 4.09
N PHE A 78 22.58 0.77 3.64
CA PHE A 78 21.44 1.69 3.61
C PHE A 78 20.90 2.02 5.02
N PRO A 79 21.72 2.61 5.91
CA PRO A 79 21.29 2.99 7.26
C PRO A 79 20.10 3.95 7.24
N GLU A 80 19.99 4.82 6.24
CA GLU A 80 18.87 5.75 6.05
C GLU A 80 17.54 5.01 5.87
N VAL A 81 17.56 3.91 5.11
CA VAL A 81 16.38 3.06 4.87
C VAL A 81 16.01 2.27 6.12
N THR A 82 17.02 1.79 6.86
CA THR A 82 16.79 1.09 8.14
C THR A 82 16.16 2.01 9.17
N ASN A 83 16.66 3.23 9.30
CA ASN A 83 16.12 4.22 10.24
C ASN A 83 14.71 4.63 9.85
N ALA A 84 14.47 4.92 8.57
CA ALA A 84 13.13 5.28 8.11
C ALA A 84 12.13 4.12 8.24
N LEU A 85 12.57 2.86 8.08
CA LEU A 85 11.75 1.68 8.34
C LEU A 85 11.31 1.61 9.80
N ARG A 86 12.26 1.74 10.73
CA ARG A 86 12.01 1.74 12.17
C ARG A 86 11.04 2.85 12.55
N ASP A 87 11.31 4.08 12.13
CA ASP A 87 10.47 5.24 12.39
C ASP A 87 9.03 5.01 11.91
N VAL A 88 8.85 4.46 10.71
CA VAL A 88 7.52 4.19 10.15
C VAL A 88 6.83 3.03 10.88
N CYS A 89 7.55 1.96 11.19
CA CYS A 89 6.99 0.83 11.95
C CYS A 89 6.55 1.26 13.35
N ASP A 90 7.37 2.04 14.06
CA ASP A 90 7.04 2.59 15.37
C ASP A 90 5.81 3.51 15.28
N TYR A 91 5.79 4.41 14.29
CA TYR A 91 4.68 5.34 14.08
C TYR A 91 3.36 4.64 13.71
N LEU A 92 3.43 3.52 12.99
CA LEU A 92 2.26 2.71 12.62
C LEU A 92 1.93 1.61 13.65
N GLY A 93 2.74 1.41 14.69
CA GLY A 93 2.56 0.34 15.68
C GLY A 93 2.73 -1.06 15.10
N VAL A 94 3.69 -1.24 14.18
CA VAL A 94 4.04 -2.53 13.58
C VAL A 94 5.11 -3.21 14.43
N GLU A 95 4.76 -4.30 15.10
CA GLU A 95 5.67 -5.01 16.03
C GLU A 95 6.81 -5.78 15.32
N GLU A 96 6.53 -6.41 14.18
CA GLU A 96 7.53 -7.15 13.39
C GLU A 96 7.92 -6.35 12.14
N GLU A 97 9.11 -5.76 12.15
CA GLU A 97 9.68 -5.10 10.97
C GLU A 97 9.84 -6.08 9.79
N PRO A 98 9.34 -5.76 8.60
CA PRO A 98 9.61 -6.56 7.41
C PRO A 98 11.05 -6.31 6.94
N ARG A 99 11.68 -7.35 6.40
CA ARG A 99 13.00 -7.26 5.77
C ARG A 99 12.92 -6.42 4.50
N VAL A 100 13.78 -5.42 4.34
CA VAL A 100 13.85 -4.65 3.09
C VAL A 100 14.97 -5.19 2.21
N ILE A 101 14.72 -5.35 0.91
CA ILE A 101 15.71 -5.77 -0.09
C ILE A 101 15.75 -4.72 -1.20
N VAL A 102 16.94 -4.23 -1.53
CA VAL A 102 17.17 -3.35 -2.67
C VAL A 102 17.53 -4.21 -3.88
N LEU A 103 16.77 -4.07 -4.97
CA LEU A 103 17.05 -4.72 -6.26
C LEU A 103 17.43 -3.67 -7.31
N ASN A 104 18.35 -4.06 -8.20
CA ASN A 104 18.66 -3.31 -9.41
C ASN A 104 18.14 -4.08 -10.63
N ASP A 105 16.88 -3.86 -10.99
CA ASP A 105 16.27 -4.50 -12.16
C ASP A 105 15.29 -3.54 -12.84
N SER A 106 15.66 -3.09 -14.04
CA SER A 106 14.88 -2.17 -14.87
C SER A 106 13.70 -2.83 -15.60
N GLN A 107 13.65 -4.17 -15.67
CA GLN A 107 12.53 -4.92 -16.25
C GLN A 107 11.47 -5.33 -15.21
N LEU A 108 11.82 -5.31 -13.91
CA LEU A 108 10.90 -5.57 -12.79
C LEU A 108 10.32 -4.29 -12.18
N ASN A 109 10.31 -3.18 -12.92
CA ASN A 109 9.72 -1.92 -12.50
C ASN A 109 8.24 -2.15 -12.11
N ALA A 110 7.92 -1.86 -10.84
CA ALA A 110 6.63 -2.01 -10.13
C ALA A 110 6.12 -3.44 -9.80
N PHE A 111 6.47 -4.50 -10.53
CA PHE A 111 5.92 -5.84 -10.23
C PHE A 111 6.61 -6.55 -9.04
N ALA A 112 7.83 -6.14 -8.68
CA ALA A 112 8.60 -6.71 -7.58
C ALA A 112 8.19 -6.19 -6.19
N MET A 113 7.57 -5.00 -6.09
CA MET A 113 7.15 -4.41 -4.80
C MET A 113 6.00 -5.21 -4.17
N SER A 114 5.13 -5.82 -4.98
CA SER A 114 3.92 -6.55 -4.50
C SER A 114 4.13 -8.05 -4.22
N PHE A 115 5.28 -8.65 -4.57
CA PHE A 115 5.56 -10.07 -4.29
C PHE A 115 6.12 -10.35 -2.88
N ALA A 116 5.98 -9.35 -2.01
CA ALA A 116 6.23 -9.32 -0.59
C ALA A 116 5.31 -10.26 0.21
N LYS A 117 5.66 -11.56 0.28
CA LYS A 117 5.11 -12.39 1.38
C LYS A 117 5.48 -11.75 2.72
N ARG A 118 4.58 -11.82 3.72
CA ARG A 118 4.59 -11.39 5.15
C ARG A 118 5.72 -10.51 5.73
N ARG A 119 6.95 -10.55 5.23
CA ARG A 119 8.16 -10.02 5.84
C ARG A 119 9.20 -9.48 4.84
N VAL A 120 8.85 -9.19 3.59
CA VAL A 120 9.85 -8.67 2.62
C VAL A 120 9.34 -7.48 1.85
N VAL A 121 9.89 -6.28 2.07
CA VAL A 121 9.68 -5.11 1.22
C VAL A 121 10.77 -5.07 0.16
N VAL A 122 10.42 -4.79 -1.09
CA VAL A 122 11.39 -4.67 -2.19
C VAL A 122 11.44 -3.22 -2.65
N LEU A 123 12.63 -2.62 -2.63
CA LEU A 123 12.87 -1.28 -3.16
C LEU A 123 13.74 -1.36 -4.40
N LEU A 124 13.38 -0.61 -5.44
CA LEU A 124 14.17 -0.53 -6.67
C LEU A 124 15.25 0.54 -6.55
N SER A 125 16.47 0.22 -6.99
CA SER A 125 17.62 1.13 -6.94
C SER A 125 17.35 2.46 -7.63
N GLU A 126 16.73 2.45 -8.81
CA GLU A 126 16.39 3.67 -9.58
C GLU A 126 15.45 4.62 -8.81
N THR A 127 14.52 4.03 -8.03
CA THR A 127 13.63 4.81 -7.17
C THR A 127 14.40 5.33 -5.97
N LEU A 128 15.24 4.49 -5.38
CA LEU A 128 16.04 4.78 -4.19
C LEU A 128 17.04 5.92 -4.42
N GLU A 129 17.76 5.92 -5.54
CA GLU A 129 18.78 6.93 -5.90
C GLU A 129 18.26 8.36 -5.80
N GLY A 130 17.01 8.60 -6.20
CA GLY A 130 16.38 9.91 -6.14
C GLY A 130 15.86 10.29 -4.74
N ILE A 131 15.45 9.32 -3.91
CA ILE A 131 14.67 9.58 -2.69
C ILE A 131 15.49 9.47 -1.40
N VAL A 132 16.63 8.77 -1.37
CA VAL A 132 17.43 8.57 -0.14
C VAL A 132 17.81 9.88 0.54
N LYS A 133 17.99 10.94 -0.26
CA LYS A 133 18.32 12.29 0.25
C LYS A 133 17.14 13.02 0.88
N SER A 134 15.92 12.50 0.75
CA SER A 134 14.70 13.11 1.29
C SER A 134 14.02 12.17 2.30
N PRO A 135 14.18 12.42 3.61
CA PRO A 135 13.57 11.59 4.65
C PRO A 135 12.05 11.45 4.50
N SER A 136 11.35 12.51 4.09
CA SER A 136 9.89 12.46 3.88
C SER A 136 9.50 11.55 2.71
N GLU A 137 10.24 11.54 1.61
CA GLU A 137 9.95 10.64 0.47
C GLU A 137 10.28 9.20 0.82
N LEU A 138 11.36 8.98 1.58
CA LEU A 138 11.72 7.67 2.06
C LEU A 138 10.65 7.12 3.03
N ARG A 139 10.16 7.94 3.96
CA ARG A 139 9.02 7.59 4.82
C ARG A 139 7.77 7.31 4.02
N PHE A 140 7.50 8.08 2.95
CA PHE A 140 6.33 7.85 2.11
C PHE A 140 6.38 6.48 1.44
N ILE A 141 7.48 6.14 0.74
CA ILE A 141 7.56 4.86 0.03
C ILE A 141 7.50 3.69 1.01
N ILE A 142 8.22 3.79 2.13
CA ILE A 142 8.19 2.76 3.17
C ILE A 142 6.79 2.64 3.75
N GLY A 143 6.14 3.75 4.09
CA GLY A 143 4.77 3.77 4.59
C GLY A 143 3.76 3.18 3.61
N HIS A 144 3.92 3.42 2.31
CA HIS A 144 3.11 2.80 1.26
C HIS A 144 3.26 1.27 1.28
N GLU A 145 4.49 0.75 1.31
CA GLU A 145 4.75 -0.69 1.34
C GLU A 145 4.29 -1.35 2.65
N ILE A 146 4.52 -0.70 3.79
CA ILE A 146 3.97 -1.14 5.09
C ILE A 146 2.43 -1.11 5.06
N GLY A 147 1.82 -0.17 4.34
CA GLY A 147 0.38 -0.13 4.10
C GLY A 147 -0.15 -1.41 3.46
N HIS A 148 0.56 -1.96 2.46
CA HIS A 148 0.21 -3.25 1.87
C HIS A 148 0.27 -4.38 2.90
N HIS A 149 1.33 -4.42 3.72
CA HIS A 149 1.46 -5.39 4.81
C HIS A 149 0.29 -5.30 5.80
N LEU A 150 -0.05 -4.10 6.27
CA LEU A 150 -1.14 -3.88 7.22
C LEU A 150 -2.50 -4.33 6.64
N LEU A 151 -2.76 -4.02 5.37
CA LEU A 151 -4.01 -4.38 4.72
C LEU A 151 -4.15 -5.90 4.50
N ASP A 152 -3.09 -6.60 4.08
CA ASP A 152 -3.16 -8.04 3.79
C ASP A 152 -3.02 -8.95 5.01
N PHE A 153 -2.35 -8.51 6.07
CA PHE A 153 -2.12 -9.33 7.27
C PHE A 153 -2.98 -8.96 8.47
N SER A 154 -3.87 -8.00 8.32
CA SER A 154 -4.95 -7.78 9.28
C SER A 154 -5.97 -8.93 9.24
N ARG A 155 -6.81 -9.04 10.29
CA ARG A 155 -7.98 -9.94 10.30
C ARG A 155 -8.85 -9.78 9.04
N ARG A 156 -8.94 -8.54 8.55
CA ARG A 156 -9.63 -8.19 7.30
C ARG A 156 -8.95 -8.81 6.08
N GLY A 157 -7.64 -8.64 5.93
CA GLY A 157 -6.88 -9.20 4.81
C GLY A 157 -7.00 -10.73 4.72
N HIS A 158 -7.06 -11.41 5.87
CA HIS A 158 -7.30 -12.85 5.96
C HIS A 158 -8.71 -13.30 5.55
N PHE A 159 -9.73 -12.46 5.77
CA PHE A 159 -11.08 -12.74 5.31
C PHE A 159 -11.24 -12.51 3.80
N GLU A 160 -10.57 -11.51 3.24
CA GLU A 160 -10.64 -11.12 1.83
C GLU A 160 -9.75 -12.01 0.93
N ILE A 161 -10.16 -13.27 0.74
CA ILE A 161 -9.52 -14.23 -0.18
C ILE A 161 -9.54 -13.71 -1.62
N TYR A 162 -10.71 -13.25 -2.08
CA TYR A 162 -10.90 -12.68 -3.42
C TYR A 162 -10.80 -11.16 -3.38
N LYS A 163 -9.99 -10.60 -4.28
CA LYS A 163 -9.82 -9.16 -4.47
C LYS A 163 -9.84 -8.87 -5.97
N SER A 164 -10.86 -8.16 -6.46
CA SER A 164 -10.95 -7.77 -7.88
C SER A 164 -9.84 -6.79 -8.25
N ALA A 165 -9.49 -6.69 -9.54
CA ALA A 165 -8.43 -5.79 -10.00
C ALA A 165 -8.73 -4.33 -9.61
N SER A 166 -9.96 -3.89 -9.84
CA SER A 166 -10.42 -2.54 -9.46
C SER A 166 -10.39 -2.29 -7.95
N TYR A 167 -10.52 -3.32 -7.12
CA TYR A 167 -10.39 -3.20 -5.66
C TYR A 167 -8.93 -3.10 -5.23
N LYS A 168 -8.03 -3.85 -5.88
CA LYS A 168 -6.58 -3.70 -5.68
C LYS A 168 -6.13 -2.28 -6.04
N ALA A 169 -6.62 -1.73 -7.16
CA ALA A 169 -6.33 -0.35 -7.54
C ALA A 169 -6.79 0.67 -6.50
N ALA A 170 -7.93 0.43 -5.83
CA ALA A 170 -8.40 1.29 -4.76
C ALA A 170 -7.56 1.16 -3.47
N ARG A 171 -6.98 -0.02 -3.22
CA ARG A 171 -6.04 -0.24 -2.11
C ARG A 171 -4.71 0.47 -2.33
N GLU A 172 -4.22 0.59 -3.56
CA GLU A 172 -3.04 1.42 -3.86
C GLU A 172 -3.21 2.85 -3.36
N MET A 173 -4.40 3.43 -3.54
CA MET A 173 -4.73 4.77 -3.05
C MET A 173 -4.79 4.84 -1.52
N THR A 174 -5.19 3.75 -0.85
CA THR A 174 -5.12 3.65 0.61
C THR A 174 -3.67 3.56 1.09
N CYS A 175 -2.81 2.81 0.39
CA CYS A 175 -1.39 2.75 0.68
C CYS A 175 -0.71 4.12 0.44
N ASP A 176 -1.12 4.87 -0.58
CA ASP A 176 -0.68 6.26 -0.79
C ASP A 176 -1.06 7.15 0.38
N ASN A 177 -2.29 7.02 0.90
CA ASN A 177 -2.74 7.76 2.07
C ASN A 177 -1.91 7.40 3.32
N ILE A 178 -1.57 6.12 3.52
CA ILE A 178 -0.70 5.70 4.64
C ILE A 178 0.71 6.28 4.47
N GLY A 179 1.29 6.20 3.27
CA GLY A 179 2.58 6.83 2.95
C GLY A 179 2.57 8.33 3.21
N HIS A 180 1.49 9.03 2.83
CA HIS A 180 1.34 10.45 3.10
C HIS A 180 1.19 10.74 4.60
N TYR A 181 0.38 9.95 5.31
CA TYR A 181 0.15 10.08 6.75
C TYR A 181 1.46 10.03 7.55
N VAL A 182 2.40 9.14 7.17
CA VAL A 182 3.70 9.01 7.85
C VAL A 182 4.77 9.97 7.34
N SER A 183 4.69 10.42 6.08
CA SER A 183 5.66 11.37 5.53
C SER A 183 5.39 12.81 5.97
N GLY A 184 4.11 13.17 6.15
CA GLY A 184 3.67 14.48 6.65
C GLY A 184 3.87 15.66 5.70
N ASP A 185 4.28 15.41 4.45
CA ASP A 185 4.60 16.45 3.47
C ASP A 185 3.94 16.13 2.12
N ILE A 186 2.93 16.91 1.76
CA ILE A 186 2.12 16.68 0.56
C ILE A 186 2.93 16.92 -0.72
N GLU A 187 3.82 17.91 -0.74
CA GLU A 187 4.61 18.23 -1.93
C GLU A 187 5.63 17.12 -2.22
N LYS A 188 6.26 16.57 -1.17
CA LYS A 188 7.14 15.39 -1.30
C LYS A 188 6.36 14.15 -1.72
N SER A 189 5.16 13.97 -1.19
CA SER A 189 4.29 12.84 -1.52
C SER A 189 3.85 12.87 -2.99
N LYS A 190 3.39 14.03 -3.47
CA LYS A 190 3.03 14.24 -4.90
C LYS A 190 4.24 14.09 -5.82
N ARG A 191 5.39 14.66 -5.44
CA ARG A 191 6.64 14.50 -6.19
C ARG A 191 7.03 13.03 -6.31
N LEU A 192 6.86 12.24 -5.26
CA LEU A 192 7.17 10.82 -5.30
C LEU A 192 6.21 10.04 -6.22
N ILE A 193 4.91 10.32 -6.20
CA ILE A 193 3.96 9.70 -7.15
C ILE A 193 4.37 10.01 -8.60
N ARG A 194 4.74 11.25 -8.91
CA ARG A 194 5.25 11.65 -10.23
C ARG A 194 6.55 10.93 -10.58
N ARG A 195 7.46 10.80 -9.63
CA ARG A 195 8.73 10.07 -9.78
C ARG A 195 8.53 8.58 -10.05
N LEU A 196 7.55 7.94 -9.42
CA LEU A 196 7.20 6.55 -9.69
C LEU A 196 6.65 6.35 -11.11
N ALA A 197 6.09 7.40 -11.72
CA ALA A 197 5.55 7.34 -13.08
C ALA A 197 6.63 7.46 -14.17
N VAL A 198 7.60 8.37 -14.00
CA VAL A 198 8.56 8.72 -15.08
C VAL A 198 10.04 8.76 -14.64
N GLY A 199 10.33 8.38 -13.40
CA GLY A 199 11.69 8.44 -12.83
C GLY A 199 12.06 9.81 -12.25
N HIS A 200 13.19 9.86 -11.55
CA HIS A 200 13.66 11.03 -10.76
C HIS A 200 14.30 12.17 -11.57
N VAL A 201 14.42 11.98 -12.88
CA VAL A 201 14.98 12.99 -13.80
C VAL A 201 13.87 13.78 -14.49
N LEU A 202 12.69 13.16 -14.65
CA LEU A 202 11.61 13.68 -15.49
C LEU A 202 10.37 14.10 -14.70
N GLU A 203 10.31 13.82 -13.39
CA GLU A 203 9.14 14.07 -12.55
C GLU A 203 8.77 15.54 -12.50
N SER A 204 9.76 16.44 -12.57
CA SER A 204 9.54 17.88 -12.55
C SER A 204 8.90 18.41 -13.83
N ARG A 205 8.86 17.62 -14.91
CA ARG A 205 8.20 17.97 -16.18
C ARG A 205 6.71 17.63 -16.18
N LEU A 206 6.25 16.85 -15.20
CA LEU A 206 4.85 16.46 -15.10
C LEU A 206 4.04 17.55 -14.42
N ASP A 207 2.99 17.98 -15.11
CA ASP A 207 1.97 18.88 -14.60
C ASP A 207 0.88 18.11 -13.84
N GLU A 208 0.57 18.55 -12.62
CA GLU A 208 -0.33 17.81 -11.72
C GLU A 208 -1.80 17.93 -12.18
N GLU A 209 -2.22 19.09 -12.66
CA GLU A 209 -3.58 19.34 -13.14
C GLU A 209 -3.86 18.53 -14.41
N TYR A 210 -2.93 18.57 -15.37
CA TYR A 210 -3.02 17.80 -16.60
C TYR A 210 -3.10 16.29 -16.35
N LEU A 211 -2.32 15.75 -15.41
CA LEU A 211 -2.39 14.32 -15.06
C LEU A 211 -3.77 13.92 -14.52
N ILE A 212 -4.41 14.80 -13.75
CA ILE A 212 -5.75 14.59 -13.20
C ILE A 212 -6.77 14.57 -14.35
N GLU A 213 -6.73 15.55 -15.24
CA GLU A 213 -7.58 15.61 -16.44
C GLU A 213 -7.39 14.40 -17.37
N GLU A 214 -6.13 14.01 -17.61
CA GLU A 214 -5.78 12.82 -18.39
C GLU A 214 -6.37 11.56 -17.75
N SER A 215 -6.34 11.45 -16.42
CA SER A 215 -6.91 10.30 -15.71
C SER A 215 -8.44 10.22 -15.87
N ASP A 216 -9.13 11.36 -15.87
CA ASP A 216 -10.57 11.42 -16.12
C ASP A 216 -10.91 11.06 -17.57
N TYR A 217 -10.09 11.50 -18.52
CA TYR A 217 -10.19 11.08 -19.92
C TYR A 217 -9.97 9.56 -20.08
N LEU A 218 -8.93 8.99 -19.48
CA LEU A 218 -8.61 7.55 -19.53
C LEU A 218 -9.74 6.67 -18.98
N TYR A 219 -10.53 7.17 -18.02
CA TYR A 219 -11.66 6.46 -17.45
C TYR A 219 -13.01 6.78 -18.10
N SER A 220 -13.02 7.58 -19.16
CA SER A 220 -14.23 7.91 -19.91
C SER A 220 -14.66 6.78 -20.88
N GLY A 221 -15.97 6.71 -21.13
CA GLY A 221 -16.54 5.76 -22.09
C GLY A 221 -16.46 4.28 -21.66
N ILE A 222 -16.78 3.39 -22.61
CA ILE A 222 -16.84 1.94 -22.37
C ILE A 222 -15.44 1.34 -22.16
N SER A 223 -14.47 1.79 -22.96
CA SER A 223 -13.06 1.37 -22.83
C SER A 223 -12.45 1.81 -21.51
N GLY A 224 -12.72 3.04 -21.06
CA GLY A 224 -12.27 3.54 -19.76
C GLY A 224 -12.92 2.82 -18.59
N TRP A 225 -14.21 2.48 -18.69
CA TRP A 225 -14.87 1.61 -17.71
C TRP A 225 -14.20 0.22 -17.63
N LEU A 226 -13.84 -0.38 -18.76
CA LEU A 226 -13.10 -1.66 -18.78
C LEU A 226 -11.73 -1.51 -18.12
N LEU A 227 -10.96 -0.48 -18.51
CA LEU A 227 -9.66 -0.20 -17.93
C LEU A 227 -9.74 -0.08 -16.40
N LYS A 228 -10.69 0.72 -15.89
CA LYS A 228 -10.91 0.91 -14.45
C LYS A 228 -11.25 -0.36 -13.70
N ASN A 229 -11.89 -1.34 -14.35
CA ASN A 229 -12.33 -2.57 -13.71
C ASN A 229 -11.30 -3.70 -13.74
N TYR A 230 -10.47 -3.75 -14.79
CA TYR A 230 -9.53 -4.85 -15.02
C TYR A 230 -8.06 -4.50 -14.76
N PHE A 231 -7.72 -3.22 -14.62
CA PHE A 231 -6.36 -2.80 -14.29
C PHE A 231 -6.16 -2.73 -12.77
N THR A 232 -5.03 -3.23 -12.28
CA THR A 232 -4.73 -3.33 -10.83
C THR A 232 -4.10 -2.07 -10.25
N TYR A 233 -3.64 -1.15 -11.11
CA TYR A 233 -3.00 0.10 -10.71
C TYR A 233 -3.84 1.29 -11.15
N PRO A 234 -4.16 2.25 -10.28
CA PRO A 234 -4.88 3.46 -10.68
C PRO A 234 -3.97 4.37 -11.53
N ALA A 235 -4.59 5.18 -12.40
CA ALA A 235 -3.89 6.21 -13.16
C ALA A 235 -3.23 7.24 -12.22
N VAL A 236 -2.11 7.80 -12.65
CA VAL A 236 -1.26 8.67 -11.81
C VAL A 236 -2.02 9.88 -11.28
N GLY A 237 -2.76 10.58 -12.13
CA GLY A 237 -3.59 11.71 -11.70
C GLY A 237 -4.70 11.32 -10.73
N LYS A 238 -5.28 10.12 -10.87
CA LYS A 238 -6.27 9.62 -9.90
C LYS A 238 -5.65 9.40 -8.52
N ARG A 239 -4.39 8.96 -8.44
CA ARG A 239 -3.64 8.84 -7.19
C ARG A 239 -3.38 10.22 -6.58
N LEU A 240 -2.90 11.17 -7.38
CA LEU A 240 -2.64 12.56 -6.96
C LEU A 240 -3.90 13.22 -6.40
N LEU A 241 -5.02 13.13 -7.11
CA LEU A 241 -6.30 13.70 -6.67
C LEU A 241 -6.74 13.13 -5.31
N ASN A 242 -6.71 11.80 -5.15
CA ASN A 242 -7.05 11.18 -3.87
C ASN A 242 -6.10 11.61 -2.74
N LEU A 243 -4.80 11.76 -3.05
CA LEU A 243 -3.82 12.19 -2.08
C LEU A 243 -4.11 13.62 -1.59
N MET A 244 -4.46 14.53 -2.50
CA MET A 244 -4.85 15.90 -2.19
C MET A 244 -6.14 15.95 -1.35
N GLU A 245 -7.17 15.19 -1.75
CA GLU A 245 -8.40 15.06 -0.97
C GLU A 245 -8.13 14.50 0.44
N PHE A 246 -7.18 13.58 0.57
CA PHE A 246 -6.79 13.00 1.85
C PHE A 246 -6.02 14.00 2.72
N ASP A 247 -5.07 14.75 2.17
CA ASP A 247 -4.33 15.80 2.90
C ASP A 247 -5.28 16.88 3.41
N GLU A 248 -6.24 17.34 2.60
CA GLU A 248 -7.28 18.26 3.06
C GLU A 248 -8.07 17.68 4.25
N ARG A 249 -8.43 16.40 4.18
CA ARG A 249 -9.11 15.72 5.29
C ARG A 249 -8.23 15.69 6.55
N MET A 250 -6.93 15.45 6.42
CA MET A 250 -5.99 15.49 7.55
C MET A 250 -5.91 16.88 8.17
N ARG A 251 -5.77 17.92 7.35
CA ARG A 251 -5.68 19.31 7.82
C ARG A 251 -6.92 19.73 8.60
N ARG A 252 -8.11 19.40 8.07
CA ARG A 252 -9.38 19.69 8.76
C ARG A 252 -9.47 18.99 10.12
N MET A 253 -9.02 17.73 10.22
CA MET A 253 -9.00 17.00 11.49
C MET A 253 -8.06 17.66 12.52
N ARG A 254 -6.85 18.05 12.10
CA ARG A 254 -5.88 18.72 12.99
C ARG A 254 -6.37 20.06 13.51
N VAL A 255 -7.11 20.82 12.70
CA VAL A 255 -7.72 22.09 13.12
C VAL A 255 -8.76 21.83 14.21
N VAL A 256 -9.66 20.86 14.00
CA VAL A 256 -10.70 20.51 14.98
C VAL A 256 -10.10 20.00 16.30
N GLU A 257 -9.04 19.19 16.24
CA GLU A 257 -8.33 18.72 17.44
C GLU A 257 -7.66 19.88 18.19
N GLY A 258 -7.02 20.81 17.47
CA GLY A 258 -6.41 22.00 18.07
C GLY A 258 -7.40 22.98 18.69
N GLU A 259 -8.59 23.15 18.08
CA GLU A 259 -9.68 23.95 18.65
C GLU A 259 -10.27 23.28 19.91
N ALA A 260 -10.44 21.95 19.91
CA ALA A 260 -10.92 21.22 21.08
C ALA A 260 -9.94 21.27 22.26
N GLU A 261 -8.62 21.17 22.01
CA GLU A 261 -7.60 21.35 23.06
C GLU A 261 -7.57 22.78 23.61
N ALA A 262 -7.82 23.79 22.76
CA ALA A 262 -7.89 25.19 23.19
C ALA A 262 -9.12 25.47 24.07
N ASP A 263 -10.29 24.94 23.70
CA ASP A 263 -11.51 25.05 24.49
C ASP A 263 -11.39 24.33 25.84
N GLU A 264 -10.74 23.16 25.91
CA GLU A 264 -10.47 22.47 27.18
C GLU A 264 -9.53 23.26 28.10
N LEU A 265 -8.55 23.98 27.54
CA LEU A 265 -7.64 24.83 28.32
C LEU A 265 -8.34 26.11 28.84
N GLU A 266 -9.29 26.69 28.10
CA GLU A 266 -10.08 27.84 28.55
C GLU A 266 -11.12 27.47 29.63
N VAL A 267 -11.62 26.24 29.66
CA VAL A 267 -12.61 25.79 30.67
C VAL A 267 -11.95 25.44 32.01
N VAL A 268 -10.65 25.16 32.02
CA VAL A 268 -9.88 24.75 33.21
C VAL A 268 -9.05 25.89 33.81
N GLY A 269 -8.94 27.04 33.13
CA GLY A 269 -8.26 28.27 33.60
C GLY A 269 -9.19 29.26 34.29
#